data_AF-A0A4S2TVV1-F1
#
_entry.id   AF-A0A4S2TVV1-F1
#
_cell.length_a   1.000
_cell.length_b   1.000
_cell.length_c   1.000
_cell.angle_alpha   90.00
_cell.angle_beta   90.00
_cell.angle_gamma   90.00
#
_symmetry.space_group_name_H-M   'P 1'
#
loop_
_entity.id
_entity.type
_entity.pdbx_description
1 polymer ?
#
loop_
_entity_poly.entity_id
_entity_poly.type
_entity_poly.pdbx_seq_one_letter_code
_entity_poly.pdbx_strand_id
1 'polypeptide(L)'
;MLALILASWLVRDIRAVDADELWRHWAGFPDARPEAIPATSPLDVALLLVYAVATVAALRSSVATTALVATGVITLAVRLPGLWNIGSRRMETLFSDDLRSRALICAFVALAAGIALLITAGAGRRPPAGSYERLPTRPGPGASVAAFLMLGAAGAVLIAWEIRQMARYPEIYPAWYVGGDDRVPHGVIDPPPGWATAALALLCLVAGVSALFHAVYARPFGLTAAALLLPGGVLGLVRTVHYDLLDHFGSLSTETQLTVLSWLFEGFAALVVLIALAPRGLPDVPDPYGPGQGPYGSQASGPVGAHPYPSGPYGPGQQPPAPGYGYPQGGGGFGPPPPPSQPPPGW
;
A
#
# COMPACT_ATOMS: atom_id res chain seq x y z
N MET A 1 9.52 -16.97 2.00
CA MET A 1 10.93 -16.99 1.54
C MET A 1 11.57 -15.62 1.66
N LEU A 2 11.09 -14.59 0.96
CA LEU A 2 11.65 -13.22 1.00
C LEU A 2 11.83 -12.67 2.43
N ALA A 3 10.81 -12.79 3.29
CA ALA A 3 10.90 -12.38 4.69
C ALA A 3 11.99 -13.13 5.47
N LEU A 4 12.20 -14.42 5.20
CA LEU A 4 13.21 -15.23 5.88
C LEU A 4 14.63 -14.82 5.46
N ILE A 5 14.83 -14.53 4.18
CA ILE A 5 16.10 -14.02 3.66
C ILE A 5 16.45 -12.72 4.39
N LEU A 6 15.53 -11.75 4.42
CA LEU A 6 15.75 -10.48 5.12
C LEU A 6 15.98 -10.65 6.62
N ALA A 7 15.18 -11.48 7.28
CA ALA A 7 15.36 -11.77 8.70
C ALA A 7 16.75 -12.38 8.99
N SER A 8 17.26 -13.24 8.10
CA SER A 8 18.59 -13.83 8.28
C SER A 8 19.72 -12.80 8.17
N TRP A 9 19.59 -11.82 7.28
CA TRP A 9 20.54 -10.72 7.14
C TRP A 9 20.48 -9.76 8.34
N LEU A 10 19.29 -9.42 8.81
CA LEU A 10 19.11 -8.60 10.01
C LEU A 10 19.66 -9.29 11.26
N VAL A 11 19.39 -10.58 11.44
CA VAL A 11 19.94 -11.36 12.57
C VAL A 11 21.47 -11.44 12.50
N ARG A 12 22.04 -11.55 11.29
CA ARG A 12 23.49 -11.50 11.10
C ARG A 12 24.05 -10.16 11.57
N ASP A 13 23.48 -9.04 11.12
CA ASP A 13 24.00 -7.71 11.44
C ASP A 13 23.86 -7.40 12.94
N ILE A 14 22.72 -7.72 13.55
CA ILE A 14 22.52 -7.58 14.99
C ILE A 14 23.54 -8.40 15.79
N ARG A 15 23.91 -9.60 15.31
CA ARG A 15 24.94 -10.43 15.97
C ARG A 15 26.37 -9.93 15.75
N ALA A 16 26.59 -9.13 14.71
CA ALA A 16 27.92 -8.64 14.36
C ALA A 16 28.24 -7.29 15.00
N VAL A 17 27.24 -6.46 15.29
CA VAL A 17 27.43 -5.07 15.72
C VAL A 17 26.49 -4.65 16.86
N ASP A 18 25.80 -5.57 17.53
CA ASP A 18 24.72 -5.26 18.48
C ASP A 18 23.58 -4.40 17.88
N ALA A 19 22.42 -4.38 18.55
CA ALA A 19 21.24 -3.70 18.01
C ALA A 19 21.30 -2.16 18.16
N ASP A 20 21.90 -1.65 19.25
CA ASP A 20 21.99 -0.21 19.50
C ASP A 20 22.94 0.47 18.52
N GLU A 21 24.14 -0.08 18.34
CA GLU A 21 25.12 0.49 17.42
C GLU A 21 24.66 0.36 15.97
N LEU A 22 23.98 -0.74 15.59
CA LEU A 22 23.33 -0.86 14.28
C LEU A 22 22.29 0.25 14.06
N TRP A 23 21.45 0.52 15.06
CA TRP A 23 20.45 1.59 14.97
C TRP A 23 21.09 2.97 14.85
N ARG A 24 22.15 3.25 15.61
CA ARG A 24 22.91 4.50 15.55
C ARG A 24 23.62 4.67 14.20
N HIS A 25 24.16 3.57 13.66
CA HIS A 25 24.78 3.54 12.35
C HIS A 25 23.75 3.86 11.26
N TRP A 26 22.58 3.24 11.32
CA TRP A 26 21.46 3.53 10.43
C TRP A 26 20.92 4.96 10.56
N ALA A 27 20.91 5.52 11.77
CA ALA A 27 20.59 6.92 11.99
C ALA A 27 21.66 7.87 11.41
N GLY A 28 22.81 7.35 10.97
CA GLY A 28 23.88 8.13 10.37
C GLY A 28 24.66 8.95 11.41
N PHE A 29 24.70 8.51 12.67
CA PHE A 29 25.51 9.18 13.67
C PHE A 29 27.01 8.95 13.40
N PRO A 30 27.86 10.00 13.43
CA PRO A 30 29.27 9.93 13.04
C PRO A 30 30.15 9.19 14.06
N ASP A 31 29.65 9.01 15.27
CA ASP A 31 30.25 8.23 16.35
C ASP A 31 29.89 6.75 16.28
N ALA A 32 28.87 6.36 15.49
CA ALA A 32 28.54 4.97 15.21
C ALA A 32 29.53 4.38 14.21
N ARG A 33 30.53 3.67 14.73
CA ARG A 33 31.63 3.08 13.95
C ARG A 33 31.61 1.57 14.13
N PRO A 34 30.64 0.90 13.47
CA PRO A 34 30.42 -0.52 13.67
C PRO A 34 31.70 -1.31 13.37
N GLU A 35 32.06 -2.23 14.27
CA GLU A 35 33.26 -3.08 14.11
C GLU A 35 33.20 -3.91 12.81
N ALA A 36 31.99 -4.26 12.37
CA ALA A 36 31.71 -4.87 11.09
C ALA A 36 30.70 -4.03 10.29
N ILE A 37 30.96 -3.79 9.01
CA ILE A 37 30.04 -3.02 8.16
C ILE A 37 28.72 -3.79 8.03
N PRO A 38 27.57 -3.20 8.41
CA PRO A 38 26.28 -3.86 8.27
C PRO A 38 25.97 -4.19 6.81
N ALA A 39 25.38 -5.35 6.58
CA ALA A 39 24.91 -5.76 5.28
C ALA A 39 23.60 -5.06 4.88
N THR A 40 22.83 -4.63 5.88
CA THR A 40 21.44 -4.15 5.76
C THR A 40 21.28 -2.68 6.09
N SER A 41 20.16 -2.12 5.64
CA SER A 41 19.71 -0.76 5.92
C SER A 41 18.32 -0.72 6.57
N PRO A 42 17.87 0.46 7.03
CA PRO A 42 16.51 0.66 7.55
C PRO A 42 15.40 0.27 6.58
N LEU A 43 15.69 0.36 5.27
CA LEU A 43 14.78 -0.07 4.22
C LEU A 43 14.49 -1.57 4.29
N ASP A 44 15.45 -2.39 4.72
CA ASP A 44 15.26 -3.84 4.89
C ASP A 44 14.29 -4.17 6.02
N VAL A 45 14.24 -3.35 7.09
CA VAL A 45 13.25 -3.51 8.16
C VAL A 45 11.84 -3.24 7.63
N ALA A 46 11.67 -2.17 6.85
CA ALA A 46 10.39 -1.87 6.21
C ALA A 46 9.99 -2.95 5.19
N LEU A 47 10.93 -3.45 4.38
CA LEU A 47 10.65 -4.57 3.46
C LEU A 47 10.28 -5.86 4.19
N LEU A 48 10.92 -6.16 5.32
CA LEU A 48 10.54 -7.31 6.14
C LEU A 48 9.09 -7.22 6.59
N LEU A 49 8.64 -6.03 7.04
CA LEU A 49 7.25 -5.79 7.40
C LEU A 49 6.30 -5.95 6.21
N VAL A 50 6.65 -5.38 5.05
CA VAL A 50 5.87 -5.54 3.80
C VAL A 50 5.73 -7.01 3.43
N TYR A 51 6.83 -7.78 3.48
CA TYR A 51 6.82 -9.21 3.15
C TYR A 51 6.00 -10.04 4.16
N ALA A 52 6.08 -9.71 5.45
CA ALA A 52 5.29 -10.36 6.48
C ALA A 52 3.79 -10.10 6.28
N VAL A 53 3.40 -8.84 6.06
CA VAL A 53 2.01 -8.44 5.80
C VAL A 53 1.49 -9.07 4.52
N ALA A 54 2.28 -9.07 3.44
CA ALA A 54 1.90 -9.71 2.18
C ALA A 54 1.70 -11.22 2.34
N THR A 55 2.54 -11.89 3.14
CA THR A 55 2.39 -13.32 3.48
C THR A 55 1.08 -13.55 4.24
N VAL A 56 0.79 -12.75 5.26
CA VAL A 56 -0.46 -12.85 6.02
C VAL A 56 -1.67 -12.56 5.12
N ALA A 57 -1.58 -11.57 4.24
CA ALA A 57 -2.64 -11.23 3.30
C ALA A 57 -2.90 -12.39 2.31
N ALA A 58 -1.85 -13.02 1.79
CA ALA A 58 -1.95 -14.18 0.91
C ALA A 58 -2.61 -15.38 1.59
N LEU A 59 -2.34 -15.60 2.89
CA LEU A 59 -2.92 -16.71 3.65
C LEU A 59 -4.38 -16.45 4.09
N ARG A 60 -4.76 -15.18 4.28
CA ARG A 60 -6.05 -14.81 4.89
C ARG A 60 -7.07 -14.23 3.93
N SER A 61 -6.70 -13.89 2.70
CA SER A 61 -7.55 -13.16 1.77
C SER A 61 -7.54 -13.77 0.38
N SER A 62 -8.73 -14.04 -0.17
CA SER A 62 -8.93 -14.38 -1.59
C SER A 62 -8.56 -13.23 -2.53
N VAL A 63 -8.33 -12.02 -2.00
CA VAL A 63 -8.06 -10.78 -2.74
C VAL A 63 -6.60 -10.33 -2.60
N ALA A 64 -5.67 -11.24 -2.30
CA ALA A 64 -4.27 -10.91 -2.06
C ALA A 64 -3.50 -10.45 -3.32
N THR A 65 -4.09 -10.58 -4.51
CA THR A 65 -3.46 -10.31 -5.81
C THR A 65 -2.72 -8.98 -5.86
N THR A 66 -3.35 -7.88 -5.45
CA THR A 66 -2.74 -6.54 -5.53
C THR A 66 -1.61 -6.35 -4.53
N ALA A 67 -1.68 -7.00 -3.36
CA ALA A 67 -0.57 -7.02 -2.40
C ALA A 67 0.62 -7.84 -2.92
N LEU A 68 0.36 -8.99 -3.57
CA LEU A 68 1.40 -9.78 -4.24
C LEU A 68 2.07 -9.00 -5.37
N VAL A 69 1.29 -8.26 -6.18
CA VAL A 69 1.85 -7.40 -7.24
C VAL A 69 2.73 -6.31 -6.64
N ALA A 70 2.22 -5.54 -5.67
CA ALA A 70 3.00 -4.48 -5.03
C ALA A 70 4.30 -5.02 -4.42
N THR A 71 4.21 -6.16 -3.72
CA THR A 71 5.37 -6.84 -3.12
C THR A 71 6.36 -7.32 -4.17
N GLY A 72 5.89 -7.93 -5.26
CA GLY A 72 6.73 -8.39 -6.36
C GLY A 72 7.46 -7.22 -7.03
N VAL A 73 6.74 -6.16 -7.38
CA VAL A 73 7.31 -4.95 -8.00
C VAL A 73 8.39 -4.32 -7.11
N ILE A 74 8.11 -4.12 -5.82
CA ILE A 74 9.12 -3.52 -4.94
C ILE A 74 10.33 -4.43 -4.72
N THR A 75 10.11 -5.75 -4.62
CA THR A 75 11.21 -6.71 -4.51
C THR A 75 12.13 -6.62 -5.71
N LEU A 76 11.57 -6.56 -6.93
CA LEU A 76 12.35 -6.40 -8.15
C LEU A 76 13.07 -5.06 -8.17
N ALA A 77 12.37 -3.96 -7.86
CA ALA A 77 12.97 -2.63 -7.85
C ALA A 77 14.17 -2.57 -6.88
N VAL A 78 14.06 -3.10 -5.67
CA VAL A 78 15.13 -3.01 -4.67
C VAL A 78 16.26 -4.00 -4.90
N ARG A 79 15.97 -5.21 -5.41
CA ARG A 79 16.98 -6.28 -5.51
C ARG A 79 17.65 -6.40 -6.86
N LEU A 80 17.06 -5.83 -7.92
CA LEU A 80 17.65 -5.85 -9.26
C LEU A 80 19.05 -5.22 -9.29
N PRO A 81 19.31 -4.07 -8.61
CA PRO A 81 20.65 -3.50 -8.56
C PRO A 81 21.72 -4.37 -7.93
N GLY A 82 21.34 -5.28 -7.03
CA GLY A 82 22.28 -6.23 -6.43
C GLY A 82 23.04 -7.06 -7.46
N LEU A 83 22.47 -7.30 -8.65
CA LEU A 83 23.10 -8.11 -9.70
C LEU A 83 24.38 -7.50 -10.27
N TRP A 84 24.46 -6.18 -10.37
CA TRP A 84 25.65 -5.50 -10.89
C TRP A 84 26.46 -4.81 -9.78
N ASN A 85 25.84 -4.49 -8.65
CA ASN A 85 26.49 -3.71 -7.60
C ASN A 85 27.34 -4.56 -6.62
N ILE A 86 26.91 -5.79 -6.30
CA ILE A 86 27.64 -6.71 -5.40
C ILE A 86 29.02 -7.09 -5.98
N GLY A 87 29.12 -7.10 -7.30
CA GLY A 87 30.36 -7.37 -8.04
C GLY A 87 31.34 -6.20 -8.12
N SER A 88 31.01 -5.03 -7.58
CA SER A 88 31.86 -3.84 -7.72
C SER A 88 33.16 -3.91 -6.90
N ARG A 89 34.20 -3.19 -7.34
CA ARG A 89 35.49 -3.08 -6.64
C ARG A 89 35.34 -2.59 -5.20
N ARG A 90 34.38 -1.69 -4.96
CA ARG A 90 34.09 -1.26 -3.60
C ARG A 90 33.61 -2.42 -2.73
N MET A 91 32.68 -3.23 -3.22
CA MET A 91 32.17 -4.38 -2.46
C MET A 91 33.27 -5.41 -2.20
N GLU A 92 34.21 -5.59 -3.14
CA GLU A 92 35.43 -6.41 -2.94
C GLU A 92 36.29 -5.94 -1.77
N THR A 93 36.41 -4.62 -1.58
CA THR A 93 37.23 -4.07 -0.49
C THR A 93 36.53 -4.09 0.86
N LEU A 94 35.20 -3.96 0.89
CA LEU A 94 34.42 -3.85 2.13
C LEU A 94 33.94 -5.21 2.66
N PHE A 95 33.72 -6.20 1.79
CA PHE A 95 33.08 -7.46 2.15
C PHE A 95 33.84 -8.66 1.62
N SER A 96 33.92 -9.71 2.44
CA SER A 96 34.51 -10.99 2.04
C SER A 96 33.77 -11.64 0.87
N ASP A 97 34.47 -12.40 0.03
CA ASP A 97 33.90 -13.10 -1.12
C ASP A 97 32.79 -14.10 -0.74
N ASP A 98 32.87 -14.77 0.40
CA ASP A 98 31.80 -15.66 0.88
C ASP A 98 30.51 -14.86 1.13
N LEU A 99 30.62 -13.68 1.73
CA LEU A 99 29.46 -12.83 2.01
C LEU A 99 28.80 -12.32 0.73
N ARG A 100 29.61 -11.83 -0.20
CA ARG A 100 29.16 -11.35 -1.51
C ARG A 100 28.50 -12.46 -2.31
N SER A 101 29.09 -13.65 -2.31
CA SER A 101 28.52 -14.83 -2.97
C SER A 101 27.14 -15.17 -2.39
N ARG A 102 26.99 -15.16 -1.07
CA ARG A 102 25.69 -15.37 -0.41
C ARG A 102 24.68 -14.27 -0.74
N ALA A 103 25.11 -13.01 -0.74
CA ALA A 103 24.28 -11.86 -1.11
C ALA A 103 23.76 -11.97 -2.54
N LEU A 104 24.63 -12.35 -3.48
CA LEU A 104 24.28 -12.54 -4.88
C LEU A 104 23.29 -13.70 -5.09
N ILE A 105 23.50 -14.83 -4.41
CA ILE A 105 22.53 -15.94 -4.40
C ILE A 105 21.18 -15.47 -3.85
N CYS A 106 21.18 -14.75 -2.72
CA CYS A 106 19.97 -14.19 -2.13
C CYS A 106 19.26 -13.21 -3.07
N ALA A 107 20.01 -12.40 -3.82
CA ALA A 107 19.47 -11.46 -4.81
C ALA A 107 18.76 -12.22 -5.94
N PHE A 108 19.39 -13.25 -6.54
CA PHE A 108 18.74 -14.08 -7.56
C PHE A 108 17.48 -14.77 -7.05
N VAL A 109 17.54 -15.32 -5.86
CA VAL A 109 16.39 -15.96 -5.20
C VAL A 109 15.27 -14.94 -4.95
N ALA A 110 15.62 -13.74 -4.49
CA ALA A 110 14.64 -12.68 -4.25
C ALA A 110 13.98 -12.19 -5.54
N LEU A 111 14.75 -12.06 -6.63
CA LEU A 111 14.23 -11.73 -7.94
C LEU A 111 13.30 -12.81 -8.49
N ALA A 112 13.72 -14.08 -8.41
CA ALA A 112 12.88 -15.21 -8.82
C ALA A 112 11.57 -15.25 -8.00
N ALA A 113 11.65 -15.03 -6.69
CA ALA A 113 10.46 -14.93 -5.83
C ALA A 113 9.60 -13.73 -6.20
N GLY A 114 10.17 -12.56 -6.49
CA GLY A 114 9.47 -11.38 -6.96
C GLY A 114 8.68 -11.64 -8.25
N ILE A 115 9.33 -12.25 -9.24
CA ILE A 115 8.69 -12.69 -10.49
C ILE A 115 7.58 -13.71 -10.20
N ALA A 116 7.83 -14.69 -9.36
CA ALA A 116 6.83 -15.70 -8.98
C ALA A 116 5.59 -15.08 -8.32
N LEU A 117 5.76 -14.02 -7.50
CA LEU A 117 4.62 -13.27 -6.93
C LEU A 117 3.78 -12.60 -8.02
N LEU A 118 4.43 -11.99 -9.04
CA LEU A 118 3.73 -11.38 -10.18
C LEU A 118 2.97 -12.42 -11.01
N ILE A 119 3.61 -13.57 -11.30
CA ILE A 119 2.99 -14.67 -12.04
C ILE A 119 1.81 -15.23 -11.24
N THR A 120 1.98 -15.48 -9.94
CA THR A 120 0.92 -16.00 -9.06
C THR A 120 -0.26 -15.04 -9.00
N ALA A 121 0.02 -13.74 -8.89
CA ALA A 121 -1.01 -12.72 -8.92
C ALA A 121 -1.75 -12.67 -10.27
N GLY A 122 -1.03 -12.80 -11.39
CA GLY A 122 -1.62 -12.86 -12.72
C GLY A 122 -2.49 -14.10 -12.95
N ALA A 123 -1.95 -15.28 -12.61
CA ALA A 123 -2.64 -16.57 -12.74
C ALA A 123 -3.85 -16.68 -11.81
N GLY A 124 -3.80 -16.04 -10.64
CA GLY A 124 -4.90 -15.98 -9.67
C GLY A 124 -6.08 -15.09 -10.07
N ARG A 125 -6.01 -14.39 -11.21
CA ARG A 125 -7.13 -13.57 -11.71
C ARG A 125 -8.24 -14.46 -12.26
N ARG A 126 -9.09 -14.98 -11.37
CA ARG A 126 -10.36 -15.60 -11.75
C ARG A 126 -11.51 -14.59 -11.63
N PRO A 127 -12.53 -14.67 -12.50
CA PRO A 127 -13.78 -13.96 -12.29
C PRO A 127 -14.39 -14.34 -10.92
N PRO A 128 -15.13 -13.43 -10.27
CA PRO A 128 -15.85 -13.78 -9.05
C PRO A 128 -16.78 -14.97 -9.30
N ALA A 129 -16.63 -16.04 -8.52
CA ALA A 129 -17.40 -17.27 -8.61
C ALA A 129 -18.85 -17.11 -8.10
N GLY A 130 -19.18 -16.00 -7.43
CA GLY A 130 -20.54 -15.69 -7.00
C GLY A 130 -20.68 -14.31 -6.36
N SER A 131 -21.93 -13.89 -6.13
CA SER A 131 -22.28 -12.60 -5.52
C SER A 131 -21.84 -12.42 -4.07
N TYR A 132 -21.53 -13.52 -3.38
CA TYR A 132 -20.99 -13.52 -2.01
C TYR A 132 -19.46 -13.45 -1.96
N GLU A 133 -18.75 -13.52 -3.10
CA GLU A 133 -17.30 -13.40 -3.12
C GLU A 133 -16.89 -11.95 -2.88
N ARG A 134 -16.03 -11.75 -1.87
CA ARG A 134 -15.58 -10.41 -1.48
C ARG A 134 -14.72 -9.81 -2.58
N LEU A 135 -15.17 -8.69 -3.13
CA LEU A 135 -14.42 -7.91 -4.11
C LEU A 135 -13.34 -7.05 -3.46
N PRO A 136 -12.28 -6.70 -4.21
CA PRO A 136 -11.33 -5.68 -3.78
C PRO A 136 -12.02 -4.36 -3.41
N THR A 137 -11.68 -3.82 -2.24
CA THR A 137 -12.21 -2.54 -1.76
C THR A 137 -11.41 -1.36 -2.30
N ARG A 138 -12.07 -0.31 -2.75
CA ARG A 138 -11.42 0.95 -3.16
C ARG A 138 -11.26 1.89 -1.96
N PRO A 139 -10.18 2.68 -1.87
CA PRO A 139 -10.06 3.69 -0.82
C PRO A 139 -11.25 4.65 -0.86
N GLY A 140 -11.76 5.04 0.32
CA GLY A 140 -12.84 6.02 0.42
C GLY A 140 -12.36 7.42 -0.01
N PRO A 141 -13.26 8.35 -0.38
CA PRO A 141 -12.87 9.63 -0.99
C PRO A 141 -11.85 10.44 -0.17
N GLY A 142 -12.06 10.56 1.15
CA GLY A 142 -11.13 11.27 2.03
C GLY A 142 -9.76 10.60 2.12
N ALA A 143 -9.72 9.26 2.18
CA ALA A 143 -8.48 8.50 2.19
C ALA A 143 -7.72 8.59 0.87
N SER A 144 -8.44 8.59 -0.26
CA SER A 144 -7.89 8.79 -1.60
C SER A 144 -7.24 10.15 -1.75
N VAL A 145 -7.93 11.22 -1.33
CA VAL A 145 -7.38 12.59 -1.38
C VAL A 145 -6.18 12.74 -0.46
N ALA A 146 -6.25 12.24 0.77
CA ALA A 146 -5.13 12.26 1.69
C ALA A 146 -3.91 11.51 1.13
N ALA A 147 -4.12 10.31 0.58
CA ALA A 147 -3.03 9.53 -0.03
C ALA A 147 -2.44 10.20 -1.26
N PHE A 148 -3.26 10.77 -2.14
CA PHE A 148 -2.79 11.53 -3.30
C PHE A 148 -1.92 12.72 -2.88
N LEU A 149 -2.42 13.56 -1.97
CA LEU A 149 -1.70 14.75 -1.53
C LEU A 149 -0.41 14.39 -0.79
N MET A 150 -0.47 13.48 0.17
CA MET A 150 0.68 13.12 1.00
C MET A 150 1.76 12.36 0.22
N LEU A 151 1.39 11.33 -0.54
CA LEU A 151 2.37 10.58 -1.35
C LEU A 151 2.84 11.37 -2.56
N GLY A 152 1.97 12.16 -3.18
CA GLY A 152 2.33 13.05 -4.29
C GLY A 152 3.36 14.09 -3.87
N ALA A 153 3.11 14.78 -2.74
CA ALA A 153 4.04 15.74 -2.20
C ALA A 153 5.34 15.10 -1.68
N ALA A 154 5.28 13.94 -1.00
CA ALA A 154 6.48 13.21 -0.58
C ALA A 154 7.34 12.78 -1.78
N GLY A 155 6.72 12.22 -2.83
CA GLY A 155 7.40 11.88 -4.07
C GLY A 155 8.05 13.09 -4.74
N ALA A 156 7.37 14.25 -4.74
CA ALA A 156 7.93 15.49 -5.27
C ALA A 156 9.12 16.01 -4.44
N VAL A 157 9.06 15.92 -3.11
CA VAL A 157 10.17 16.29 -2.21
C VAL A 157 11.39 15.40 -2.46
N LEU A 158 11.20 14.08 -2.56
CA LEU A 158 12.28 13.15 -2.88
C LEU A 158 12.93 13.47 -4.24
N ILE A 159 12.13 13.76 -5.26
CA ILE A 159 12.64 14.15 -6.59
C ILE A 159 13.39 15.49 -6.52
N ALA A 160 12.89 16.47 -5.78
CA ALA A 160 13.55 17.76 -5.62
C ALA A 160 14.94 17.59 -4.97
N TRP A 161 15.05 16.72 -3.97
CA TRP A 161 16.33 16.37 -3.37
C TRP A 161 17.26 15.65 -4.34
N GLU A 162 16.78 14.70 -5.14
CA GLU A 162 17.61 14.03 -6.15
C GLU A 162 18.13 15.02 -7.23
N ILE A 163 17.27 15.92 -7.73
CA ILE A 163 17.69 16.99 -8.67
C ILE A 163 18.74 17.89 -8.01
N ARG A 164 18.55 18.23 -6.72
CA ARG A 164 19.50 19.05 -5.97
C ARG A 164 20.85 18.35 -5.80
N GLN A 165 20.86 17.05 -5.52
CA GLN A 165 22.09 16.24 -5.43
C GLN A 165 22.79 16.15 -6.78
N MET A 166 22.05 15.95 -7.88
CA MET A 166 22.58 15.98 -9.24
C MET A 166 23.32 17.28 -9.55
N ALA A 167 22.70 18.41 -9.18
CA ALA A 167 23.29 19.72 -9.40
C ALA A 167 24.50 20.00 -8.49
N ARG A 168 24.56 19.39 -7.30
CA ARG A 168 25.64 19.65 -6.33
C ARG A 168 26.87 18.78 -6.54
N TYR A 169 26.68 17.52 -6.90
CA TYR A 169 27.73 16.51 -7.00
C TYR A 169 27.65 15.73 -8.32
N PRO A 170 27.77 16.41 -9.48
CA PRO A 170 27.60 15.79 -10.79
C PRO A 170 28.59 14.65 -11.04
N GLU A 171 29.77 14.69 -10.43
CA GLU A 171 30.82 13.68 -10.54
C GLU A 171 30.50 12.36 -9.81
N ILE A 172 29.67 12.40 -8.75
CA ILE A 172 29.29 11.21 -7.96
C ILE A 172 27.97 10.62 -8.46
N TYR A 173 27.17 11.44 -9.13
CA TYR A 173 25.79 11.13 -9.49
C TYR A 173 25.59 9.85 -10.31
N PRO A 174 26.43 9.50 -11.32
CA PRO A 174 26.27 8.23 -12.02
C PRO A 174 26.38 7.01 -11.09
N ALA A 175 27.35 7.05 -10.17
CA ALA A 175 27.57 5.98 -9.20
C ALA A 175 26.51 5.96 -8.09
N TRP A 176 25.87 7.09 -7.80
CA TRP A 176 24.75 7.18 -6.87
C TRP A 176 23.53 6.34 -7.33
N TYR A 177 23.31 6.22 -8.64
CA TYR A 177 22.21 5.45 -9.23
C TYR A 177 22.58 4.03 -9.65
N VAL A 178 23.73 3.87 -10.30
CA VAL A 178 24.14 2.57 -10.87
C VAL A 178 25.05 1.82 -9.90
N GLY A 179 25.56 2.46 -8.85
CA GLY A 179 26.61 1.87 -8.02
C GLY A 179 27.96 1.83 -8.74
N GLY A 180 28.91 1.07 -8.19
CA GLY A 180 30.18 0.77 -8.84
C GLY A 180 31.37 1.68 -8.54
N ASP A 181 31.18 2.82 -7.85
CA ASP A 181 32.28 3.71 -7.43
C ASP A 181 32.53 3.66 -5.92
N ASP A 182 33.78 3.90 -5.54
CA ASP A 182 34.32 3.77 -4.18
C ASP A 182 33.87 4.90 -3.24
N ARG A 183 32.98 5.79 -3.70
CA ARG A 183 32.59 7.02 -3.00
C ARG A 183 31.25 6.96 -2.27
N VAL A 184 30.30 6.11 -2.69
CA VAL A 184 28.98 5.97 -2.04
C VAL A 184 28.87 4.71 -1.16
N PRO A 185 28.97 4.80 0.19
CA PRO A 185 28.86 3.64 1.08
C PRO A 185 27.39 3.19 1.20
N HIS A 186 27.17 1.88 1.20
CA HIS A 186 25.87 1.23 1.40
C HIS A 186 26.09 -0.25 1.77
N GLY A 187 25.09 -0.91 2.35
CA GLY A 187 25.17 -2.32 2.72
C GLY A 187 25.22 -3.25 1.51
N VAL A 188 25.76 -4.46 1.70
CA VAL A 188 25.99 -5.41 0.59
C VAL A 188 24.70 -5.85 -0.11
N ILE A 189 23.55 -5.83 0.58
CA ILE A 189 22.26 -6.15 -0.05
C ILE A 189 21.44 -4.92 -0.43
N ASP A 190 21.93 -3.72 -0.11
CA ASP A 190 21.23 -2.48 -0.40
C ASP A 190 21.32 -2.10 -1.88
N PRO A 191 20.24 -1.56 -2.46
CA PRO A 191 20.35 -0.88 -3.74
C PRO A 191 21.24 0.36 -3.60
N PRO A 192 21.84 0.83 -4.72
CA PRO A 192 22.44 2.17 -4.76
C PRO A 192 21.46 3.21 -4.21
N PRO A 193 21.91 4.14 -3.35
CA PRO A 193 21.00 5.07 -2.67
C PRO A 193 20.09 5.88 -3.60
N GLY A 194 20.61 6.42 -4.72
CA GLY A 194 19.81 7.18 -5.67
C GLY A 194 18.78 6.35 -6.40
N TRP A 195 19.10 5.10 -6.69
CA TRP A 195 18.13 4.15 -7.22
C TRP A 195 17.00 3.89 -6.21
N ALA A 196 17.35 3.68 -4.94
CA ALA A 196 16.37 3.45 -3.88
C ALA A 196 15.42 4.66 -3.73
N THR A 197 15.98 5.87 -3.66
CA THR A 197 15.20 7.12 -3.55
C THR A 197 14.31 7.31 -4.75
N ALA A 198 14.82 7.11 -5.98
CA ALA A 198 14.03 7.28 -7.19
C ALA A 198 12.92 6.22 -7.32
N ALA A 199 13.20 4.97 -6.96
CA ALA A 199 12.20 3.91 -6.93
C ALA A 199 11.10 4.22 -5.90
N LEU A 200 11.46 4.71 -4.72
CA LEU A 200 10.51 5.13 -3.69
C LEU A 200 9.69 6.34 -4.15
N ALA A 201 10.33 7.35 -4.75
CA ALA A 201 9.64 8.52 -5.28
C ALA A 201 8.63 8.13 -6.37
N LEU A 202 9.02 7.27 -7.31
CA LEU A 202 8.14 6.75 -8.36
C LEU A 202 6.98 5.96 -7.75
N LEU A 203 7.25 5.12 -6.75
CA LEU A 203 6.24 4.36 -6.03
C LEU A 203 5.23 5.29 -5.35
N CYS A 204 5.70 6.33 -4.66
CA CYS A 204 4.86 7.35 -4.02
C CYS A 204 3.98 8.08 -5.05
N LEU A 205 4.55 8.52 -6.17
CA LEU A 205 3.79 9.20 -7.24
C LEU A 205 2.75 8.29 -7.87
N VAL A 206 3.13 7.06 -8.25
CA VAL A 206 2.20 6.09 -8.84
C VAL A 206 1.08 5.77 -7.86
N ALA A 207 1.40 5.51 -6.59
CA ALA A 207 0.40 5.24 -5.56
C ALA A 207 -0.52 6.44 -5.33
N GLY A 208 0.02 7.66 -5.28
CA GLY A 208 -0.76 8.89 -5.13
C GLY A 208 -1.71 9.11 -6.30
N VAL A 209 -1.22 9.05 -7.53
CA VAL A 209 -2.05 9.18 -8.75
C VAL A 209 -3.11 8.07 -8.82
N SER A 210 -2.74 6.84 -8.44
CA SER A 210 -3.70 5.73 -8.35
C SER A 210 -4.81 6.00 -7.33
N ALA A 211 -4.47 6.61 -6.20
CA ALA A 211 -5.45 7.00 -5.18
C ALA A 211 -6.40 8.09 -5.70
N LEU A 212 -5.91 9.08 -6.45
CA LEU A 212 -6.73 10.10 -7.10
C LEU A 212 -7.82 9.47 -8.00
N PHE A 213 -7.45 8.45 -8.77
CA PHE A 213 -8.37 7.70 -9.63
C PHE A 213 -9.15 6.60 -8.92
N HIS A 214 -9.06 6.50 -7.58
CA HIS A 214 -9.73 5.47 -6.77
C HIS A 214 -9.44 4.05 -7.25
N ALA A 215 -8.22 3.81 -7.74
CA ALA A 215 -7.83 2.52 -8.28
C ALA A 215 -7.79 1.46 -7.16
N VAL A 216 -8.22 0.24 -7.49
CA VAL A 216 -8.22 -0.91 -6.57
C VAL A 216 -6.83 -1.20 -5.99
N TYR A 217 -5.78 -0.94 -6.77
CA TYR A 217 -4.39 -1.15 -6.37
C TYR A 217 -3.78 0.03 -5.60
N ALA A 218 -4.47 1.18 -5.50
CA ALA A 218 -3.97 2.35 -4.79
C ALA A 218 -3.67 2.04 -3.31
N ARG A 219 -4.50 1.22 -2.66
CA ARG A 219 -4.34 0.87 -1.25
C ARG A 219 -3.06 0.06 -0.95
N PRO A 220 -2.81 -1.11 -1.56
CA PRO A 220 -1.59 -1.87 -1.28
C PRO A 220 -0.32 -1.13 -1.72
N PHE A 221 -0.34 -0.44 -2.86
CA PHE A 221 0.79 0.37 -3.29
C PHE A 221 1.04 1.56 -2.35
N GLY A 222 -0.01 2.27 -1.91
CA GLY A 222 0.10 3.37 -0.96
C GLY A 222 0.57 2.95 0.43
N LEU A 223 0.07 1.82 0.95
CA LEU A 223 0.55 1.25 2.21
C LEU A 223 2.02 0.81 2.11
N THR A 224 2.42 0.23 0.98
CA THR A 224 3.82 -0.17 0.73
C THR A 224 4.72 1.06 0.63
N ALA A 225 4.30 2.09 -0.11
CA ALA A 225 5.03 3.36 -0.24
C ALA A 225 5.24 4.01 1.13
N ALA A 226 4.16 4.14 1.92
CA ALA A 226 4.23 4.74 3.24
C ALA A 226 5.09 3.93 4.21
N ALA A 227 5.02 2.60 4.17
CA ALA A 227 5.85 1.73 5.00
C ALA A 227 7.35 1.89 4.68
N LEU A 228 7.72 2.08 3.41
CA LEU A 228 9.10 2.29 2.97
C LEU A 228 9.60 3.72 3.20
N LEU A 229 8.69 4.70 3.21
CA LEU A 229 9.00 6.10 3.52
C LEU A 229 9.25 6.32 5.02
N LEU A 230 8.54 5.57 5.88
CA LEU A 230 8.56 5.76 7.33
C LEU A 230 9.96 5.69 7.98
N PRO A 231 10.85 4.74 7.65
CA PRO A 231 12.18 4.69 8.26
C PRO A 231 13.00 5.96 8.05
N GLY A 232 12.90 6.59 6.87
CA GLY A 232 13.59 7.85 6.57
C GLY A 232 13.15 8.97 7.52
N GLY A 233 11.84 9.15 7.67
CA GLY A 233 11.27 10.15 8.59
C GLY A 233 11.58 9.86 10.06
N VAL A 234 11.54 8.59 10.48
CA VAL A 234 11.87 8.19 11.87
C VAL A 234 13.34 8.45 12.19
N LEU A 235 14.26 8.06 11.31
CA LEU A 235 15.70 8.28 11.53
C LEU A 235 16.09 9.75 11.38
N GLY A 236 15.38 10.50 10.55
CA GLY A 236 15.49 11.95 10.49
C GLY A 236 15.04 12.60 11.80
N LEU A 237 13.90 12.18 12.36
CA LEU A 237 13.41 12.66 13.66
C LEU A 237 14.39 12.32 14.79
N VAL A 238 14.91 11.09 14.83
CA VAL A 238 15.94 10.67 15.80
C VAL A 238 17.17 11.59 15.72
N ARG A 239 17.64 11.91 14.50
CA ARG A 239 18.73 12.88 14.30
C ARG A 239 18.38 14.29 14.77
N THR A 240 17.18 14.75 14.43
CA THR A 240 16.69 16.08 14.80
C THR A 240 16.66 16.26 16.32
N VAL A 241 16.21 15.23 17.05
CA VAL A 241 16.20 15.22 18.52
C VAL A 241 17.62 15.10 19.08
N HIS A 242 18.44 14.19 18.54
CA HIS A 242 19.79 13.94 19.07
C HIS A 242 20.72 15.16 18.95
N TYR A 243 20.57 15.97 17.90
CA TYR A 243 21.40 17.16 17.68
C TYR A 243 20.72 18.47 18.07
N ASP A 244 19.59 18.43 18.79
CA ASP A 244 18.82 19.62 19.19
C ASP A 244 18.58 20.60 18.02
N LEU A 245 18.30 20.05 16.83
CA LEU A 245 18.22 20.85 15.59
C LEU A 245 17.01 21.80 15.61
N LEU A 246 15.99 21.49 16.40
CA LEU A 246 14.81 22.36 16.54
C LEU A 246 15.09 23.58 17.41
N ASP A 247 15.90 23.43 18.46
CA ASP A 247 16.24 24.52 19.38
C ASP A 247 17.06 25.61 18.68
N HIS A 248 17.88 25.19 17.72
CA HIS A 248 18.77 26.07 16.95
C HIS A 248 18.30 26.28 15.50
N PHE A 249 17.07 25.89 15.16
CA PHE A 249 16.60 25.80 13.77
C PHE A 249 16.83 27.08 12.96
N GLY A 250 16.56 28.25 13.55
CA GLY A 250 16.74 29.55 12.91
C GLY A 250 18.20 29.92 12.61
N SER A 251 19.17 29.26 13.25
CA SER A 251 20.60 29.46 13.03
C SER A 251 21.22 28.46 12.05
N LEU A 252 20.49 27.40 11.70
CA LEU A 252 20.94 26.40 10.73
C LEU A 252 21.00 26.98 9.31
N SER A 253 21.82 26.37 8.45
CA SER A 253 21.80 26.70 7.03
C SER A 253 20.43 26.38 6.42
N THR A 254 20.00 27.12 5.40
CA THR A 254 18.72 26.89 4.71
C THR A 254 18.60 25.45 4.19
N GLU A 255 19.69 24.86 3.73
CA GLU A 255 19.71 23.47 3.27
C GLU A 255 19.40 22.50 4.42
N THR A 256 20.03 22.70 5.58
CA THR A 256 19.77 21.90 6.79
C THR A 256 18.34 22.09 7.29
N GLN A 257 17.82 23.32 7.27
CA GLN A 257 16.42 23.60 7.62
C GLN A 257 15.45 22.82 6.73
N LEU A 258 15.65 22.87 5.41
CA LEU A 258 14.85 22.11 4.45
C LEU A 258 14.99 20.61 4.67
N THR A 259 16.19 20.09 4.95
CA THR A 259 16.39 18.67 5.24
C THR A 259 15.59 18.22 6.46
N VAL A 260 15.64 18.97 7.57
CA VAL A 260 14.87 18.66 8.78
C VAL A 260 13.36 18.70 8.49
N LEU A 261 12.89 19.73 7.79
CA LEU A 261 11.48 19.84 7.40
C LEU A 261 11.03 18.69 6.50
N SER A 262 11.86 18.26 5.54
CA SER A 262 11.59 17.12 4.67
C SER A 262 11.46 15.83 5.47
N TRP A 263 12.37 15.54 6.41
CA TRP A 263 12.27 14.34 7.26
C TRP A 263 10.98 14.32 8.09
N LEU A 264 10.64 15.44 8.73
CA LEU A 264 9.41 15.57 9.52
C LEU A 264 8.17 15.41 8.64
N PHE A 265 8.17 16.04 7.47
CA PHE A 265 7.10 15.95 6.50
C PHE A 265 6.91 14.53 5.97
N GLU A 266 7.99 13.84 5.58
CA GLU A 266 7.95 12.47 5.07
C GLU A 266 7.45 11.49 6.14
N GLY A 267 7.93 11.62 7.39
CA GLY A 267 7.44 10.82 8.51
C GLY A 267 5.95 11.05 8.79
N PHE A 268 5.52 12.32 8.79
CA PHE A 268 4.11 12.69 8.95
C PHE A 268 3.25 12.16 7.80
N ALA A 269 3.68 12.35 6.55
CA ALA A 269 2.98 11.87 5.35
C ALA A 269 2.84 10.34 5.37
N ALA A 270 3.91 9.61 5.71
CA ALA A 270 3.88 8.17 5.86
C ALA A 270 2.84 7.73 6.90
N LEU A 271 2.84 8.36 8.09
CA LEU A 271 1.89 8.04 9.14
C LEU A 271 0.43 8.32 8.74
N VAL A 272 0.17 9.49 8.14
CA VAL A 272 -1.17 9.87 7.65
C VAL A 272 -1.67 8.87 6.62
N VAL A 273 -0.81 8.45 5.67
CA VAL A 273 -1.19 7.49 4.63
C VAL A 273 -1.46 6.11 5.23
N LEU A 274 -0.62 5.65 6.16
CA LEU A 274 -0.84 4.38 6.86
C LEU A 274 -2.18 4.39 7.59
N ILE A 275 -2.51 5.48 8.31
CA ILE A 275 -3.77 5.62 9.03
C ILE A 275 -4.96 5.71 8.05
N ALA A 276 -4.85 6.53 7.01
CA ALA A 276 -5.94 6.76 6.05
C ALA A 276 -6.28 5.50 5.22
N LEU A 277 -5.26 4.71 4.87
CA LEU A 277 -5.42 3.50 4.05
C LEU A 277 -5.52 2.21 4.88
N ALA A 278 -5.32 2.25 6.21
CA ALA A 278 -5.47 1.10 7.09
C ALA A 278 -6.92 0.56 7.12
N PRO A 279 -7.97 1.39 7.23
CA PRO A 279 -9.35 0.93 7.12
C PRO A 279 -9.61 0.25 5.78
N ARG A 280 -10.46 -0.79 5.80
CA ARG A 280 -10.96 -1.36 4.55
C ARG A 280 -11.88 -0.33 3.89
N GLY A 281 -11.68 -0.13 2.60
CA GLY A 281 -12.50 0.77 1.81
C GLY A 281 -13.93 0.26 1.64
N LEU A 282 -14.78 1.08 1.05
CA LEU A 282 -16.16 0.71 0.75
C LEU A 282 -16.16 -0.48 -0.24
N PRO A 283 -16.98 -1.51 -0.01
CA PRO A 283 -17.20 -2.54 -1.02
C PRO A 283 -17.76 -1.90 -2.28
N ASP A 284 -17.23 -2.26 -3.46
CA ASP A 284 -17.97 -2.08 -4.71
C ASP A 284 -19.18 -3.03 -4.62
N VAL A 285 -20.28 -2.58 -4.04
CA VAL A 285 -21.57 -3.24 -4.21
C VAL A 285 -22.02 -2.85 -5.61
N PRO A 286 -22.14 -3.79 -6.57
CA PRO A 286 -22.85 -3.50 -7.80
C PRO A 286 -24.25 -3.09 -7.39
N ASP A 287 -24.59 -1.83 -7.61
CA ASP A 287 -25.88 -1.28 -7.26
C ASP A 287 -26.95 -2.17 -7.93
N PRO A 288 -27.83 -2.86 -7.17
CA PRO A 288 -28.85 -3.74 -7.77
C PRO A 288 -29.81 -2.96 -8.67
N TYR A 289 -29.84 -1.64 -8.49
CA TYR A 289 -30.63 -0.68 -9.25
C TYR A 289 -29.63 0.15 -10.04
N GLY A 290 -29.77 0.20 -11.36
CA GLY A 290 -28.83 0.88 -12.26
C GLY A 290 -28.54 2.35 -11.91
N PRO A 291 -27.68 3.03 -12.68
CA PRO A 291 -27.22 4.39 -12.36
C PRO A 291 -28.42 5.34 -12.19
N GLY A 292 -28.77 5.68 -10.94
CA GLY A 292 -29.87 6.59 -10.63
C GLY A 292 -30.67 6.32 -9.35
N GLN A 293 -30.53 5.18 -8.67
CA GLN A 293 -31.28 4.90 -7.43
C GLN A 293 -30.33 4.59 -6.27
N GLY A 294 -29.88 5.64 -5.60
CA GLY A 294 -29.14 5.49 -4.34
C GLY A 294 -29.99 4.90 -3.20
N PRO A 295 -29.37 4.34 -2.15
CA PRO A 295 -30.06 3.63 -1.06
C PRO A 295 -30.84 4.54 -0.12
N TYR A 296 -30.63 5.85 -0.21
CA TYR A 296 -31.49 6.85 0.40
C TYR A 296 -32.34 7.43 -0.71
N GLY A 297 -33.60 7.02 -0.76
CA GLY A 297 -34.60 7.63 -1.62
C GLY A 297 -34.66 9.12 -1.30
N SER A 298 -34.01 9.94 -2.13
CA SER A 298 -34.45 11.30 -2.32
C SER A 298 -35.87 11.19 -2.86
N GLN A 299 -36.84 11.51 -2.01
CA GLN A 299 -38.18 11.84 -2.46
C GLN A 299 -38.02 12.84 -3.60
N ALA A 300 -38.27 12.38 -4.82
CA ALA A 300 -38.53 13.29 -5.92
C ALA A 300 -39.80 14.04 -5.51
N SER A 301 -39.62 15.26 -5.00
CA SER A 301 -40.63 16.29 -5.02
C SER A 301 -40.96 16.56 -6.48
N GLY A 302 -41.80 15.72 -7.06
CA GLY A 302 -42.40 15.94 -8.36
C GLY A 302 -43.22 17.23 -8.29
N PRO A 303 -43.08 18.16 -9.24
CA PRO A 303 -44.05 19.22 -9.39
C PRO A 303 -45.39 18.58 -9.72
N VAL A 304 -46.37 18.92 -8.90
CA VAL A 304 -47.80 18.63 -8.98
C VAL A 304 -48.27 18.59 -10.45
N GLY A 305 -48.42 17.38 -10.98
CA GLY A 305 -49.07 17.14 -12.26
C GLY A 305 -50.55 17.41 -12.11
N ALA A 306 -50.99 18.58 -12.57
CA ALA A 306 -52.39 18.92 -12.77
C ALA A 306 -52.97 18.04 -13.89
N HIS A 307 -53.66 16.96 -13.51
CA HIS A 307 -54.58 16.26 -14.40
C HIS A 307 -56.02 16.70 -14.08
N PRO A 308 -56.73 17.38 -15.00
CA PRO A 308 -58.15 17.66 -14.85
C PRO A 308 -58.95 16.40 -15.17
N TYR A 309 -59.69 15.89 -14.17
CA TYR A 309 -60.74 14.90 -14.41
C TYR A 309 -61.98 15.58 -15.02
N PRO A 310 -62.68 14.96 -15.99
CA PRO A 310 -63.97 15.45 -16.46
C PRO A 310 -65.06 15.18 -15.41
N SER A 311 -65.81 16.23 -15.10
CA SER A 311 -66.99 16.22 -14.23
C SER A 311 -68.12 15.37 -14.82
N GLY A 312 -68.46 14.26 -14.16
CA GLY A 312 -69.71 13.52 -14.35
C GLY A 312 -70.71 13.82 -13.23
N PRO A 313 -72.04 13.75 -13.47
CA PRO A 313 -73.05 14.24 -12.53
C PRO A 313 -73.37 13.24 -11.41
N TYR A 314 -73.66 13.82 -10.24
CA TYR A 314 -74.03 13.25 -8.95
C TYR A 314 -75.08 12.12 -8.97
N GLY A 315 -74.79 11.04 -8.25
CA GLY A 315 -75.76 10.09 -7.68
C GLY A 315 -75.57 10.00 -6.16
N PRO A 316 -76.62 10.07 -5.33
CA PRO A 316 -76.48 10.16 -3.88
C PRO A 316 -76.51 8.79 -3.20
N GLY A 317 -75.56 8.58 -2.28
CA GLY A 317 -75.69 7.61 -1.20
C GLY A 317 -74.63 6.51 -1.21
N GLN A 318 -73.61 6.65 -0.37
CA GLN A 318 -73.25 5.65 0.64
C GLN A 318 -72.10 6.17 1.51
N GLN A 319 -72.32 6.14 2.82
CA GLN A 319 -71.37 6.55 3.85
C GLN A 319 -70.20 5.54 3.97
N PRO A 320 -68.99 5.98 4.37
CA PRO A 320 -67.84 5.11 4.58
C PRO A 320 -67.92 4.37 5.94
N PRO A 321 -67.59 3.07 6.04
CA PRO A 321 -67.45 2.41 7.33
C PRO A 321 -66.12 2.75 8.01
N ALA A 322 -66.20 2.97 9.32
CA ALA A 322 -65.09 3.26 10.22
C ALA A 322 -64.19 2.02 10.50
N PRO A 323 -62.97 2.21 11.02
CA PRO A 323 -61.94 1.18 11.11
C PRO A 323 -62.10 0.31 12.37
N GLY A 324 -62.28 -1.00 12.20
CA GLY A 324 -62.37 -1.99 13.27
C GLY A 324 -61.10 -2.83 13.42
N TYR A 325 -60.52 -2.80 14.63
CA TYR A 325 -59.47 -3.69 15.12
C TYR A 325 -60.01 -5.12 15.34
N GLY A 326 -59.25 -6.16 14.98
CA GLY A 326 -59.50 -7.54 15.40
C GLY A 326 -58.50 -8.57 14.86
N TYR A 327 -57.83 -9.29 15.76
CA TYR A 327 -57.04 -10.52 15.56
C TYR A 327 -57.54 -11.54 16.60
N PRO A 328 -57.20 -12.85 16.52
CA PRO A 328 -57.54 -13.85 15.50
C PRO A 328 -58.48 -14.93 16.07
N GLN A 329 -59.22 -15.66 15.24
CA GLN A 329 -59.87 -16.89 15.67
C GLN A 329 -59.67 -18.01 14.65
N GLY A 330 -59.05 -19.09 15.10
CA GLY A 330 -58.79 -20.30 14.31
C GLY A 330 -60.01 -21.20 14.15
N GLY A 331 -60.00 -21.93 13.05
CA GLY A 331 -60.89 -23.05 12.69
C GLY A 331 -60.55 -23.40 11.24
N GLY A 332 -59.90 -24.51 10.92
CA GLY A 332 -60.41 -25.86 11.14
C GLY A 332 -61.37 -26.22 10.01
N GLY A 333 -60.85 -26.59 8.83
CA GLY A 333 -61.68 -26.94 7.67
C GLY A 333 -60.93 -27.76 6.63
N PHE A 334 -61.28 -29.03 6.52
CA PHE A 334 -60.80 -30.04 5.57
C PHE A 334 -61.09 -29.65 4.11
N GLY A 335 -60.05 -29.61 3.27
CA GLY A 335 -60.17 -29.55 1.81
C GLY A 335 -59.88 -30.92 1.16
N PRO A 336 -60.53 -31.27 0.05
CA PRO A 336 -60.38 -32.57 -0.61
C PRO A 336 -58.98 -32.74 -1.25
N PRO A 337 -58.48 -33.99 -1.39
CA PRO A 337 -57.14 -34.26 -1.90
C PRO A 337 -57.01 -33.98 -3.41
N PRO A 338 -55.81 -33.62 -3.89
CA PRO A 338 -55.56 -33.37 -5.32
C PRO A 338 -55.59 -34.67 -6.14
N PRO A 339 -55.99 -34.60 -7.43
CA PRO A 339 -56.06 -35.75 -8.33
C PRO A 339 -54.67 -36.29 -8.71
N PRO A 340 -54.53 -37.60 -9.02
CA PRO A 340 -53.26 -38.23 -9.32
C PRO A 340 -52.73 -37.83 -10.71
N SER A 341 -51.47 -37.40 -10.76
CA SER A 341 -50.70 -37.16 -11.98
C SER A 341 -50.25 -38.49 -12.61
N GLN A 342 -50.43 -38.58 -13.93
CA GLN A 342 -50.11 -39.73 -14.79
C GLN A 342 -48.61 -40.10 -14.81
N PRO A 343 -48.23 -41.37 -15.04
CA PRO A 343 -46.85 -41.78 -15.21
C PRO A 343 -46.29 -41.43 -16.61
N PRO A 344 -44.97 -41.20 -16.75
CA PRO A 344 -44.35 -40.87 -18.03
C PRO A 344 -44.30 -42.07 -19.00
N PRO A 345 -44.38 -41.85 -20.33
CA PRO A 345 -44.19 -42.89 -21.33
C PRO A 345 -42.71 -43.28 -21.43
N GLY A 346 -42.41 -44.57 -21.37
CA GLY A 346 -41.10 -45.12 -21.69
C GLY A 346 -41.01 -45.52 -23.16
N TRP A 347 -39.96 -45.05 -23.84
CA TRP A 347 -39.15 -45.72 -24.86
C TRP A 347 -37.75 -45.14 -24.79
#